data_AF-A0A917WIB4-F1
#
_entry.id   AF-A0A917WIB4-F1
#
_cell.length_a   1.000
_cell.length_b   1.000
_cell.length_c   1.000
_cell.angle_alpha   90.00
_cell.angle_beta   90.00
_cell.angle_gamma   90.00
#
_symmetry.space_group_name_H-M   'P 1'
#
loop_
_entity.id
_entity.type
_entity.pdbx_description
1 polymer ?
#
loop_
_entity_poly.entity_id
_entity_poly.type
_entity_poly.pdbx_seq_one_letter_code
_entity_poly.pdbx_strand_id
1 'polypeptide(L)'
;MCLVALAVLAGFAVPGTAAAHPFGDPQAVAVGLGDGRPDVVRVRWRAGGLDDLTLLGVSLGILPQDRVMLDGAVFYRDADAAAIAPAPAFARYLLDRITVSTAGRACPGSVQPVEDLAKRGVTVDFACPGPVGVASVAVRTLTDLHPAYQTLATGPDGQRTVYRQGAESHDWPLGEVPATAPASGSSAAIQLTAVIAGVLVAIAVVWLVGRRMRRRRLA
;
A
#
# COMPACT_ATOMS: atom_id res chain seq x y z
N MET A 1 -58.28 20.48 -46.25
CA MET A 1 -57.09 20.94 -45.52
C MET A 1 -57.43 20.95 -44.04
N CYS A 2 -56.87 20.04 -43.25
CA CYS A 2 -57.01 20.04 -41.78
C CYS A 2 -55.67 19.58 -41.20
N LEU A 3 -54.87 20.52 -40.68
CA LEU A 3 -53.65 20.25 -39.94
C LEU A 3 -54.03 19.90 -38.50
N VAL A 4 -53.59 18.74 -37.99
CA VAL A 4 -53.61 18.42 -36.56
C VAL A 4 -52.18 18.49 -36.06
N ALA A 5 -51.92 19.45 -35.16
CA ALA A 5 -50.62 19.69 -34.55
C ALA A 5 -50.37 18.69 -33.41
N LEU A 6 -49.23 17.99 -33.47
CA LEU A 6 -48.78 17.04 -32.46
C LEU A 6 -47.98 17.79 -31.38
N ALA A 7 -48.54 17.92 -30.18
CA ALA A 7 -47.85 18.54 -29.05
C ALA A 7 -46.91 17.52 -28.38
N VAL A 8 -45.60 17.73 -28.49
CA VAL A 8 -44.57 16.96 -27.79
C VAL A 8 -44.40 17.54 -26.39
N LEU A 9 -44.88 16.83 -25.37
CA LEU A 9 -44.61 17.12 -23.96
C LEU A 9 -43.17 16.71 -23.62
N ALA A 10 -42.26 17.68 -23.56
CA ALA A 10 -40.92 17.49 -23.03
C ALA A 10 -41.00 17.40 -21.49
N GLY A 11 -40.91 16.18 -20.96
CA GLY A 11 -40.79 15.94 -19.53
C GLY A 11 -39.41 16.40 -19.03
N PHE A 12 -39.38 17.46 -18.22
CA PHE A 12 -38.19 17.83 -17.47
C PHE A 12 -37.92 16.77 -16.40
N ALA A 13 -36.86 15.99 -16.59
CA ALA A 13 -36.32 15.12 -15.55
C ALA A 13 -35.72 16.02 -14.45
N VAL A 14 -36.39 16.10 -13.31
CA VAL A 14 -35.85 16.75 -12.11
C VAL A 14 -34.70 15.87 -11.61
N PRO A 15 -33.48 16.41 -11.43
CA PRO A 15 -32.38 15.64 -10.85
C PRO A 15 -32.78 15.27 -9.41
N GLY A 16 -32.86 13.97 -9.13
CA GLY A 16 -33.10 13.47 -7.79
C GLY A 16 -31.99 13.94 -6.87
N THR A 17 -32.34 14.62 -5.79
CA THR A 17 -31.42 14.91 -4.68
C THR A 17 -30.89 13.59 -4.18
N ALA A 18 -29.59 13.33 -4.36
CA ALA A 18 -28.94 12.19 -3.75
C ALA A 18 -29.23 12.25 -2.25
N ALA A 19 -29.91 11.23 -1.73
CA ALA A 19 -30.23 11.14 -0.31
C ALA A 19 -28.92 11.17 0.47
N ALA A 20 -28.73 12.21 1.29
CA ALA A 20 -27.61 12.32 2.21
C ALA A 20 -27.58 11.05 3.07
N HIS A 21 -26.50 10.29 2.99
CA HIS A 21 -26.35 9.06 3.74
C HIS A 21 -26.22 9.43 5.23
N PRO A 22 -26.91 8.75 6.15
CA PRO A 22 -26.94 9.13 7.57
C PRO A 22 -25.58 9.02 8.29
N PHE A 23 -24.53 8.55 7.60
CA PHE A 23 -23.19 8.29 8.15
C PHE A 23 -22.09 9.19 7.56
N GLY A 24 -22.44 10.29 6.87
CA GLY A 24 -21.48 11.19 6.24
C GLY A 24 -20.80 10.60 4.99
N ASP A 25 -19.72 11.24 4.53
CA ASP A 25 -18.87 10.68 3.47
C ASP A 25 -18.23 9.37 3.99
N PRO A 26 -18.04 8.34 3.15
CA PRO A 26 -17.32 7.14 3.58
C PRO A 26 -15.86 7.47 3.83
N GLN A 27 -15.26 6.78 4.80
CA GLN A 27 -13.80 6.75 4.95
C GLN A 27 -13.15 6.35 3.62
N ALA A 28 -12.06 7.03 3.25
CA ALA A 28 -11.45 6.90 1.94
C ALA A 28 -9.94 6.63 2.04
N VAL A 29 -9.45 5.78 1.14
CA VAL A 29 -8.01 5.56 0.92
C VAL A 29 -7.67 5.73 -0.56
N ALA A 30 -6.61 6.48 -0.86
CA ALA A 30 -5.99 6.50 -2.17
C ALA A 30 -4.62 5.83 -2.10
N VAL A 31 -4.39 4.83 -2.96
CA VAL A 31 -3.13 4.11 -3.08
C VAL A 31 -2.43 4.50 -4.38
N GLY A 32 -1.12 4.71 -4.35
CA GLY A 32 -0.32 5.00 -5.53
C GLY A 32 1.17 4.86 -5.27
N LEU A 33 1.99 5.17 -6.26
CA LEU A 33 3.43 5.34 -6.06
C LEU A 33 3.74 6.75 -5.54
N GLY A 34 4.85 6.89 -4.83
CA GLY A 34 5.41 8.19 -4.49
C GLY A 34 5.91 8.92 -5.74
N ASP A 35 5.81 10.25 -5.75
CA ASP A 35 6.20 11.08 -6.89
C ASP A 35 7.69 10.87 -7.22
N GLY A 36 7.97 10.30 -8.39
CA GLY A 36 9.34 9.98 -8.83
C GLY A 36 10.04 8.91 -7.97
N ARG A 37 9.32 8.21 -7.10
CA ARG A 37 9.82 7.21 -6.14
C ARG A 37 9.13 5.87 -6.37
N PRO A 38 9.57 5.07 -7.37
CA PRO A 38 8.91 3.81 -7.71
C PRO A 38 9.07 2.73 -6.63
N ASP A 39 9.99 2.94 -5.68
CA ASP A 39 10.23 2.13 -4.49
C ASP A 39 9.34 2.50 -3.30
N VAL A 40 8.50 3.53 -3.42
CA VAL A 40 7.63 4.02 -2.34
C VAL A 40 6.17 3.85 -2.74
N VAL A 41 5.41 3.14 -1.90
CA VAL A 41 3.94 3.09 -2.00
C VAL A 41 3.36 4.17 -1.10
N ARG A 42 2.62 5.10 -1.69
CA ARG A 42 1.93 6.17 -0.99
C ARG A 42 0.48 5.78 -0.73
N VAL A 43 0.08 5.83 0.54
CA VAL A 43 -1.30 5.60 0.97
C VAL A 43 -1.82 6.86 1.63
N ARG A 44 -2.85 7.48 1.06
CA ARG A 44 -3.53 8.65 1.64
C ARG A 44 -4.84 8.21 2.25
N TRP A 45 -5.00 8.39 3.55
CA TRP A 45 -6.19 8.06 4.31
C TRP A 45 -6.97 9.31 4.69
N ARG A 46 -8.29 9.24 4.61
CA ARG A 46 -9.24 10.27 5.08
C ARG A 46 -10.34 9.59 5.88
N ALA A 47 -10.63 10.13 7.07
CA ALA A 47 -11.83 9.76 7.81
C ALA A 47 -13.08 10.11 6.99
N GLY A 48 -14.18 9.39 7.25
CA GLY A 48 -15.45 9.64 6.57
C GLY A 48 -16.16 10.85 7.16
N GLY A 49 -16.43 10.79 8.46
CA GLY A 49 -16.93 11.91 9.26
C GLY A 49 -15.83 12.63 10.04
N LEU A 50 -16.09 13.88 10.43
CA LEU A 50 -15.21 14.61 11.35
C LEU A 50 -15.38 14.16 12.81
N ASP A 51 -16.57 13.70 13.15
CA ASP A 51 -16.89 13.00 14.40
C ASP A 51 -16.07 11.71 14.55
N ASP A 52 -15.81 10.97 13.46
CA ASP A 52 -14.91 9.80 13.49
C ASP A 52 -13.49 10.16 13.94
N LEU A 53 -12.97 11.32 13.53
CA LEU A 53 -11.66 11.79 14.01
C LEU A 53 -11.69 12.07 15.50
N THR A 54 -12.78 12.65 15.98
CA THR A 54 -12.95 12.94 17.42
C THR A 54 -13.02 11.64 18.21
N LEU A 55 -13.84 10.68 17.76
CA LEU A 55 -13.97 9.37 18.38
C LEU A 55 -12.62 8.62 18.40
N LEU A 56 -11.88 8.65 17.30
CA LEU A 56 -10.52 8.10 17.23
C LEU A 56 -9.57 8.82 18.20
N GLY A 57 -9.61 10.15 18.28
CA GLY A 57 -8.79 10.91 19.23
C GLY A 57 -9.07 10.51 20.68
N VAL A 58 -10.33 10.25 21.02
CA VAL A 58 -10.75 9.76 22.34
C VAL A 58 -10.26 8.34 22.60
N SER A 59 -10.41 7.43 21.64
CA SER A 59 -9.98 6.03 21.79
C SER A 59 -8.46 5.88 21.90
N LEU A 60 -7.71 6.77 21.25
CA LEU A 60 -6.25 6.86 21.37
C LEU A 60 -5.77 7.60 22.64
N GLY A 61 -6.70 8.13 23.44
CA GLY A 61 -6.38 8.90 24.66
C GLY A 61 -5.73 10.26 24.39
N ILE A 62 -5.84 10.78 23.16
CA ILE A 62 -5.35 12.12 22.77
C ILE A 62 -6.35 13.19 23.22
N LEU A 63 -7.63 12.88 23.09
CA LEU A 63 -8.75 13.73 23.48
C LEU A 63 -9.41 13.21 24.77
N PRO A 64 -10.00 14.09 25.59
CA PRO A 64 -10.68 13.67 26.81
C PRO A 64 -11.97 12.86 26.52
N GLN A 65 -12.40 12.03 27.48
CA GLN A 65 -13.58 11.17 27.31
C GLN A 65 -14.90 11.96 27.26
N ASP A 66 -14.92 13.18 27.79
CA ASP A 66 -16.10 14.07 27.79
C ASP A 66 -16.45 14.63 26.40
N ARG A 67 -15.71 14.25 25.35
CA ARG A 67 -16.06 14.54 23.95
C ARG A 67 -17.15 13.61 23.43
N VAL A 68 -17.38 12.48 24.09
CA VAL A 68 -18.48 11.55 23.83
C VAL A 68 -19.59 11.84 24.82
N MET A 69 -20.76 12.24 24.32
CA MET A 69 -21.93 12.56 25.12
C MET A 69 -22.57 11.30 25.70
N LEU A 70 -23.45 11.45 26.71
CA LEU A 70 -24.12 10.33 27.37
C LEU A 70 -25.02 9.51 26.42
N ASP A 71 -25.52 10.13 25.36
CA ASP A 71 -26.29 9.49 24.29
C ASP A 71 -25.41 8.88 23.18
N GLY A 72 -24.09 8.94 23.33
CA GLY A 72 -23.12 8.46 22.36
C GLY A 72 -22.81 9.46 21.25
N ALA A 73 -23.41 10.65 21.24
CA ALA A 73 -23.11 11.67 20.24
C ALA A 73 -21.66 12.18 20.38
N VAL A 74 -21.00 12.41 19.25
CA VAL A 74 -19.66 12.96 19.20
C VAL A 74 -19.66 14.21 18.33
N PHE A 75 -19.12 15.31 18.86
CA PHE A 75 -19.06 16.59 18.15
C PHE A 75 -17.62 17.03 17.93
N TYR A 76 -17.25 17.11 16.65
CA TYR A 76 -15.97 17.63 16.21
C TYR A 76 -15.79 19.11 16.58
N ARG A 77 -14.57 19.47 16.97
CA ARG A 77 -14.09 20.85 17.06
C ARG A 77 -12.79 20.97 16.27
N ASP A 78 -12.52 22.14 15.68
CA ASP A 78 -11.31 22.35 14.88
C ASP A 78 -10.01 22.04 15.64
N ALA A 79 -10.01 22.23 16.96
CA ALA A 79 -8.88 21.90 17.83
C ALA A 79 -8.57 20.39 17.89
N ASP A 80 -9.52 19.51 17.57
CA ASP A 80 -9.34 18.05 17.63
C ASP A 80 -8.32 17.59 16.60
N ALA A 81 -8.48 18.02 15.34
CA ALA A 81 -7.53 17.71 14.28
C ALA A 81 -6.13 18.24 14.61
N ALA A 82 -6.02 19.43 15.20
CA ALA A 82 -4.75 20.03 15.61
C ALA A 82 -4.07 19.26 16.76
N ALA A 83 -4.85 18.65 17.66
CA ALA A 83 -4.33 17.80 18.74
C ALA A 83 -3.95 16.39 18.24
N ILE A 84 -4.75 15.80 17.36
CA ILE A 84 -4.56 14.44 16.85
C ILE A 84 -3.40 14.36 15.87
N ALA A 85 -3.32 15.28 14.91
CA ALA A 85 -2.36 15.23 13.80
C ALA A 85 -0.88 15.04 14.24
N PRO A 86 -0.36 15.78 15.22
CA PRO A 86 1.03 15.62 15.66
C PRO A 86 1.23 14.49 16.69
N ALA A 87 0.16 13.84 17.17
CA ALA A 87 0.26 12.88 18.27
C ALA A 87 0.97 11.59 17.85
N PRO A 88 1.99 11.12 18.59
CA PRO A 88 2.66 9.85 18.28
C PRO A 88 1.73 8.63 18.32
N ALA A 89 0.69 8.67 19.15
CA ALA A 89 -0.33 7.62 19.22
C ALA A 89 -1.12 7.49 17.91
N PHE A 90 -1.43 8.61 17.26
CA PHE A 90 -2.11 8.62 15.96
C PHE A 90 -1.20 8.09 14.85
N ALA A 91 0.07 8.50 14.83
CA ALA A 91 1.03 7.97 13.85
C ALA A 91 1.22 6.45 14.00
N ARG A 92 1.34 5.94 15.23
CA ARG A 92 1.43 4.51 15.51
C ARG A 92 0.18 3.77 15.06
N TYR A 93 -1.00 4.30 15.40
CA TYR A 93 -2.27 3.74 14.96
C TYR A 93 -2.33 3.60 13.43
N LEU A 94 -1.96 4.64 12.67
CA LEU A 94 -1.95 4.55 11.20
C LEU A 94 -1.01 3.45 10.68
N LEU A 95 0.19 3.32 11.25
CA LEU A 95 1.18 2.31 10.84
C LEU A 95 0.79 0.87 11.24
N ASP A 96 0.00 0.71 12.31
CA ASP A 96 -0.52 -0.59 12.74
C ASP A 96 -1.75 -1.01 11.92
N ARG A 97 -2.59 -0.04 11.55
CA ARG A 97 -3.86 -0.28 10.84
C ARG A 97 -3.73 -0.22 9.31
N ILE A 98 -2.66 0.37 8.78
CA ILE A 98 -2.34 0.41 7.35
C ILE A 98 -0.97 -0.25 7.16
N THR A 99 -0.93 -1.35 6.41
CA THR A 99 0.32 -2.05 6.15
C THR A 99 0.48 -2.33 4.67
N VAL A 100 1.72 -2.26 4.19
CA VAL A 100 2.07 -2.56 2.79
C VAL A 100 3.12 -3.64 2.74
N SER A 101 2.97 -4.58 1.82
CA SER A 101 4.00 -5.58 1.53
C SER A 101 4.16 -5.80 0.02
N THR A 102 5.35 -6.19 -0.38
CA THR A 102 5.66 -6.58 -1.77
C THR A 102 6.44 -7.89 -1.77
N ALA A 103 6.01 -8.85 -2.60
CA ALA A 103 6.57 -10.20 -2.65
C ALA A 103 6.73 -10.85 -1.24
N GLY A 104 5.71 -10.67 -0.38
CA GLY A 104 5.69 -11.19 0.99
C GLY A 104 6.59 -10.45 2.00
N ARG A 105 7.30 -9.40 1.60
CA ARG A 105 8.13 -8.57 2.49
C ARG A 105 7.41 -7.29 2.87
N ALA A 106 7.33 -6.99 4.16
CA ALA A 106 6.77 -5.73 4.65
C ALA A 106 7.60 -4.54 4.17
N CYS A 107 6.92 -3.47 3.76
CA CYS A 107 7.52 -2.18 3.47
C CYS A 107 7.37 -1.29 4.72
N PRO A 108 8.46 -0.80 5.34
CA PRO A 108 8.36 0.11 6.48
C PRO A 108 7.62 1.40 6.12
N GLY A 109 6.62 1.75 6.93
CA GLY A 109 5.81 2.96 6.76
C GLY A 109 6.34 4.16 7.54
N SER A 110 6.07 5.35 7.01
CA SER A 110 6.33 6.63 7.68
C SER A 110 5.16 7.59 7.44
N VAL A 111 4.61 8.15 8.52
CA VAL A 111 3.53 9.13 8.44
C VAL A 111 4.13 10.47 8.06
N GLN A 112 3.64 11.06 6.97
CA GLN A 112 4.10 12.37 6.49
C GLN A 112 3.50 13.49 7.35
N PRO A 113 4.13 14.68 7.38
CA PRO A 113 3.58 15.84 8.06
C PRO A 113 2.13 16.13 7.62
N VAL A 114 1.26 16.34 8.59
CA VAL A 114 -0.17 16.55 8.35
C VAL A 114 -0.45 18.05 8.36
N GLU A 115 -0.84 18.59 7.21
CA GLU A 115 -1.17 20.02 7.08
C GLU A 115 -2.59 20.34 7.57
N ASP A 116 -3.57 19.52 7.17
CA ASP A 116 -4.99 19.70 7.52
C ASP A 116 -5.65 18.31 7.56
N LEU A 117 -5.66 17.70 8.74
CA LEU A 117 -6.17 16.33 8.92
C LEU A 117 -7.65 16.22 8.53
N ALA A 118 -8.46 17.21 8.91
CA ALA A 118 -9.90 17.21 8.69
C ALA A 118 -10.26 17.27 7.19
N LYS A 119 -9.57 18.12 6.42
CA LYS A 119 -9.89 18.30 4.99
C LYS A 119 -9.10 17.36 4.10
N ARG A 120 -7.79 17.24 4.34
CA ARG A 120 -6.86 16.54 3.45
C ARG A 120 -6.58 15.11 3.90
N GLY A 121 -6.83 14.77 5.15
CA GLY A 121 -6.42 13.50 5.73
C GLY A 121 -4.92 13.44 5.98
N VAL A 122 -4.38 12.24 5.96
CA VAL A 122 -2.96 11.94 6.23
C VAL A 122 -2.38 11.05 5.15
N THR A 123 -1.11 11.25 4.87
CA THR A 123 -0.34 10.42 3.94
C THR A 123 0.65 9.57 4.72
N VAL A 124 0.69 8.28 4.36
CA VAL A 124 1.68 7.32 4.85
C VAL A 124 2.46 6.81 3.66
N ASP A 125 3.78 7.01 3.68
CA ASP A 125 4.69 6.54 2.65
C ASP A 125 5.38 5.26 3.15
N PHE A 126 5.25 4.18 2.37
CA PHE A 126 5.82 2.86 2.67
C PHE A 126 7.01 2.59 1.74
N ALA A 127 8.21 2.55 2.30
CA ALA A 127 9.44 2.30 1.56
C ALA A 127 9.63 0.80 1.34
N CYS A 128 9.67 0.35 0.09
CA CYS A 128 9.87 -1.03 -0.28
C CYS A 128 11.33 -1.29 -0.71
N PRO A 129 11.83 -2.54 -0.68
CA PRO A 129 13.23 -2.85 -1.02
C PRO A 129 13.66 -2.56 -2.47
N GLY A 130 12.73 -2.18 -3.34
CA GLY A 130 12.96 -1.88 -4.75
C GLY A 130 11.68 -1.41 -5.44
N PRO A 131 11.73 -1.12 -6.75
CA PRO A 131 10.57 -0.68 -7.53
C PRO A 131 9.38 -1.64 -7.41
N VAL A 132 8.18 -1.08 -7.27
CA VAL A 132 6.95 -1.80 -6.95
C VAL A 132 6.02 -1.82 -8.15
N GLY A 133 5.70 -3.02 -8.65
CA GLY A 133 4.66 -3.20 -9.68
C GLY A 133 3.32 -3.61 -9.09
N VAL A 134 3.36 -4.47 -8.06
CA VAL A 134 2.19 -4.86 -7.28
C VAL A 134 2.54 -4.77 -5.79
N ALA A 135 1.63 -4.20 -5.02
CA ALA A 135 1.72 -4.15 -3.56
C ALA A 135 0.45 -4.71 -2.92
N SER A 136 0.62 -5.58 -1.93
CA SER A 136 -0.49 -5.97 -1.06
C SER A 136 -0.65 -4.92 0.03
N VAL A 137 -1.78 -4.22 0.01
CA VAL A 137 -2.10 -3.15 0.95
C VAL A 137 -3.26 -3.61 1.81
N ALA A 138 -3.04 -3.64 3.12
CA ALA A 138 -4.08 -3.91 4.10
C ALA A 138 -4.48 -2.63 4.85
N VAL A 139 -5.80 -2.43 5.01
CA VAL A 139 -6.39 -1.27 5.68
C VAL A 139 -7.45 -1.75 6.65
N ARG A 140 -7.28 -1.38 7.92
CA ARG A 140 -8.15 -1.73 9.04
C ARG A 140 -8.58 -0.51 9.86
N THR A 141 -8.36 0.69 9.36
CA THR A 141 -8.67 1.92 10.09
C THR A 141 -10.16 1.97 10.47
N LEU A 142 -10.41 2.30 11.74
CA LEU A 142 -11.69 2.47 12.42
C LEU A 142 -12.48 1.17 12.64
N THR A 143 -12.10 0.04 12.03
CA THR A 143 -12.81 -1.24 12.25
C THR A 143 -12.66 -1.79 13.67
N ASP A 144 -11.68 -1.29 14.42
CA ASP A 144 -11.46 -1.54 15.84
C ASP A 144 -12.40 -0.73 16.73
N LEU A 145 -12.89 0.41 16.25
CA LEU A 145 -13.90 1.19 16.95
C LEU A 145 -15.29 0.61 16.71
N HIS A 146 -15.58 0.19 15.47
CA HIS A 146 -16.83 -0.48 15.16
C HIS A 146 -16.72 -1.36 13.89
N PRO A 147 -17.26 -2.60 13.88
CA PRO A 147 -17.13 -3.51 12.72
C PRO A 147 -17.87 -3.04 11.47
N ALA A 148 -18.79 -2.08 11.59
CA ALA A 148 -19.51 -1.51 10.43
C ALA A 148 -18.68 -0.51 9.61
N TYR A 149 -17.53 -0.04 10.11
CA TYR A 149 -16.68 0.84 9.33
C TYR A 149 -16.17 0.14 8.07
N GLN A 150 -16.23 0.86 6.96
CA GLN A 150 -15.71 0.44 5.67
C GLN A 150 -14.87 1.56 5.10
N THR A 151 -13.87 1.20 4.29
CA THR A 151 -13.03 2.18 3.57
C THR A 151 -13.20 1.99 2.09
N LEU A 152 -13.69 3.00 1.39
CA LEU A 152 -13.64 3.04 -0.07
C LEU A 152 -12.20 3.33 -0.49
N ALA A 153 -11.59 2.44 -1.26
CA ALA A 153 -10.23 2.61 -1.72
C ALA A 153 -10.16 2.78 -3.24
N THR A 154 -9.27 3.66 -3.68
CA THR A 154 -8.99 3.95 -5.09
C THR A 154 -7.51 3.83 -5.39
N GLY A 155 -7.17 3.42 -6.60
CA GLY A 155 -5.79 3.31 -7.06
C GLY A 155 -5.60 3.78 -8.49
N PRO A 156 -4.41 3.55 -9.08
CA PRO A 156 -4.11 3.90 -10.47
C PRO A 156 -5.09 3.27 -11.45
N ASP A 157 -5.23 3.87 -12.63
CA ASP A 157 -6.06 3.35 -13.74
C ASP A 157 -7.53 3.11 -13.37
N GLY A 158 -8.04 3.85 -12.38
CA GLY A 158 -9.44 3.79 -11.96
C GLY A 158 -9.80 2.57 -11.11
N GLN A 159 -8.81 1.82 -10.61
CA GLN A 159 -9.01 0.69 -9.71
C GLN A 159 -9.75 1.10 -8.43
N ARG A 160 -10.64 0.23 -7.95
CA ARG A 160 -11.45 0.46 -6.75
C ARG A 160 -11.65 -0.84 -5.97
N THR A 161 -11.68 -0.73 -4.66
CA THR A 161 -12.07 -1.81 -3.75
C THR A 161 -12.69 -1.22 -2.48
N VAL A 162 -13.25 -2.07 -1.63
CA VAL A 162 -13.76 -1.67 -0.32
C VAL A 162 -13.11 -2.54 0.74
N TYR A 163 -12.39 -1.92 1.68
CA TYR A 163 -11.88 -2.60 2.86
C TYR A 163 -12.95 -2.66 3.94
N ARG A 164 -13.09 -3.84 4.55
CA ARG A 164 -14.03 -4.12 5.63
C ARG A 164 -13.54 -5.33 6.42
N GLN A 165 -14.15 -5.60 7.58
CA GLN A 165 -13.82 -6.79 8.36
C GLN A 165 -13.92 -8.06 7.49
N GLY A 166 -12.87 -8.88 7.51
CA GLY A 166 -12.75 -10.10 6.70
C GLY A 166 -12.35 -9.88 5.23
N ALA A 167 -12.21 -8.64 4.78
CA ALA A 167 -11.70 -8.26 3.45
C ALA A 167 -10.77 -7.04 3.59
N GLU A 168 -9.71 -7.23 4.36
CA GLU A 168 -8.84 -6.15 4.83
C GLU A 168 -7.62 -5.94 3.94
N SER A 169 -7.33 -6.84 3.00
CA SER A 169 -6.16 -6.76 2.10
C SER A 169 -6.58 -6.77 0.63
N HIS A 170 -5.83 -6.03 -0.19
CA HIS A 170 -6.00 -6.00 -1.64
C HIS A 170 -4.64 -5.81 -2.32
N ASP A 171 -4.44 -6.52 -3.43
CA ASP A 171 -3.24 -6.39 -4.25
C ASP A 171 -3.47 -5.31 -5.30
N TRP A 172 -2.70 -4.24 -5.22
CA TRP A 172 -2.77 -3.09 -6.12
C TRP A 172 -1.68 -3.19 -7.20
N PRO A 173 -2.05 -3.38 -8.47
CA PRO A 173 -1.23 -2.97 -9.60
C PRO A 173 -0.92 -1.47 -9.53
N LEU A 174 0.36 -1.13 -9.43
CA LEU A 174 0.86 0.25 -9.31
C LEU A 174 1.67 0.72 -10.53
N GLY A 175 1.92 -0.18 -11.48
CA GLY A 175 2.62 0.10 -12.74
C GLY A 175 3.54 -1.03 -13.16
N GLU A 176 4.23 -0.83 -14.29
CA GLU A 176 5.26 -1.77 -14.74
C GLU A 176 6.55 -1.56 -13.95
N VAL A 177 7.12 -2.64 -13.42
CA VAL A 177 8.50 -2.63 -12.93
C VAL A 177 9.41 -2.76 -14.14
N PRO A 178 10.35 -1.82 -14.39
CA PRO A 178 11.35 -1.99 -15.42
C PRO A 178 12.05 -3.31 -15.18
N ALA A 179 12.05 -4.20 -16.19
CA ALA A 179 12.76 -5.46 -16.08
C ALA A 179 14.22 -5.17 -15.75
N THR A 180 14.65 -5.50 -14.53
CA THR A 180 16.07 -5.50 -14.20
C THR A 180 16.72 -6.44 -15.20
N ALA A 181 17.54 -5.90 -16.10
CA ALA A 181 18.32 -6.72 -17.02
C ALA A 181 19.00 -7.82 -16.17
N PRO A 182 18.94 -9.10 -16.58
CA PRO A 182 19.56 -10.16 -15.81
C PRO A 182 21.01 -9.73 -15.59
N ALA A 183 21.43 -9.64 -14.32
CA ALA A 183 22.82 -9.42 -13.99
C ALA A 183 23.59 -10.48 -14.78
N SER A 184 24.30 -10.05 -15.81
CA SER A 184 25.05 -10.90 -16.71
C SER A 184 25.87 -11.82 -15.83
N GLY A 185 25.55 -13.12 -15.90
CA GLY A 185 25.98 -14.15 -14.97
C GLY A 185 27.49 -14.27 -14.91
N SER A 186 28.11 -13.39 -14.13
CA SER A 186 29.56 -13.36 -13.92
C SER A 186 29.98 -14.44 -12.91
N SER A 187 29.02 -15.07 -12.23
CA SER A 187 29.28 -16.12 -11.23
C SER A 187 29.29 -17.54 -11.78
N ALA A 188 28.66 -17.81 -12.94
CA ALA A 188 28.66 -19.15 -13.55
C ALA A 188 29.89 -19.40 -14.44
N ALA A 189 30.37 -18.38 -15.14
CA ALA A 189 31.57 -18.49 -15.98
C ALA A 189 32.84 -18.77 -15.17
N ILE A 190 32.97 -18.16 -13.97
CA ILE A 190 34.14 -18.36 -13.10
C ILE A 190 34.15 -19.78 -12.49
N GLN A 191 32.98 -20.34 -12.15
CA GLN A 191 32.89 -21.70 -11.61
C GLN A 191 33.19 -22.77 -12.68
N LEU A 192 32.78 -22.56 -13.93
CA LEU A 192 33.10 -23.48 -15.03
C LEU A 192 34.60 -23.49 -15.39
N THR A 193 35.27 -22.34 -15.34
CA THR A 193 36.73 -22.28 -15.56
C THR A 193 37.54 -23.00 -14.49
N ALA A 194 37.10 -22.96 -13.23
CA ALA A 194 37.81 -23.61 -12.12
C ALA A 194 37.79 -25.14 -12.22
N VAL A 195 36.66 -25.73 -12.65
CA VAL A 195 36.52 -27.19 -12.80
C VAL A 195 37.37 -27.70 -13.97
N ILE A 196 37.35 -27.01 -15.11
CA ILE A 196 38.12 -27.40 -16.30
C ILE A 196 39.63 -27.32 -16.02
N ALA A 197 40.09 -26.25 -15.35
CA ALA A 197 41.49 -26.11 -14.97
C ALA A 197 41.94 -27.21 -13.99
N GLY A 198 41.10 -27.57 -13.01
CA GLY A 198 41.40 -28.64 -12.05
C GLY A 198 41.56 -30.01 -12.70
N VAL A 199 40.69 -30.35 -13.66
CA VAL A 199 40.75 -31.63 -14.40
C VAL A 199 42.01 -31.72 -15.25
N LEU A 200 42.39 -30.65 -15.94
CA LEU A 200 43.59 -30.63 -16.79
C LEU A 200 44.88 -30.80 -15.96
N VAL A 201 44.96 -30.20 -14.77
CA VAL A 201 46.10 -30.38 -13.87
C VAL A 201 46.18 -31.81 -13.35
N ALA A 202 45.05 -32.41 -12.97
CA ALA A 202 45.04 -33.80 -12.49
C ALA A 202 45.52 -34.79 -13.57
N ILE A 203 45.06 -34.63 -14.82
CA ILE A 203 45.50 -35.46 -15.95
C ILE A 203 47.00 -35.30 -16.21
N ALA A 204 47.51 -34.06 -16.18
CA ALA A 204 48.93 -33.79 -16.37
C ALA A 204 49.80 -34.46 -15.29
N VAL A 205 49.39 -34.39 -14.02
CA VAL A 205 50.09 -35.01 -12.89
C VAL A 205 50.09 -36.54 -13.01
N VAL A 206 48.94 -37.16 -13.29
CA VAL A 206 48.83 -38.62 -13.46
C VAL A 206 49.72 -39.10 -14.60
N TRP A 207 49.73 -38.37 -15.73
CA TRP A 207 50.56 -38.71 -16.87
C TRP A 207 52.06 -38.60 -16.56
N LEU A 208 52.48 -37.53 -15.88
CA LEU A 208 53.89 -37.32 -15.50
C LEU A 208 54.39 -38.39 -14.53
N VAL A 209 53.57 -38.75 -13.54
CA VAL A 209 53.88 -39.81 -12.57
C VAL A 209 53.94 -41.17 -13.26
N GLY A 210 52.97 -41.50 -14.11
CA GLY A 210 52.96 -42.74 -14.89
C GLY A 210 54.17 -42.88 -15.81
N ARG A 211 54.59 -41.79 -16.45
CA ARG A 211 55.77 -41.76 -17.32
C ARG A 211 57.08 -41.95 -16.54
N ARG A 212 57.17 -41.40 -15.32
CA ARG A 212 58.32 -41.60 -14.41
C ARG A 212 58.41 -43.05 -13.92
N MET A 213 57.29 -43.68 -13.58
CA MET A 213 57.29 -45.08 -13.12
C MET A 213 57.65 -46.06 -14.23
N ARG A 214 57.19 -45.84 -15.47
CA ARG A 214 57.57 -46.69 -16.62
C ARG A 214 59.07 -46.62 -16.93
N ARG A 215 59.70 -45.44 -16.81
CA ARG A 215 61.15 -45.27 -17.00
C ARG A 215 62.00 -45.96 -15.94
N ARG A 216 61.48 -46.13 -14.72
CA ARG A 216 62.17 -46.84 -13.62
C ARG A 216 62.06 -48.36 -13.68
N ARG A 217 61.20 -48.91 -14.54
CA ARG A 217 61.04 -50.38 -14.73
C ARG A 217 61.85 -50.93 -15.91
N LEU A 218 62.52 -50.07 -16.66
CA LEU A 218 63.31 -50.41 -17.86
C LEU A 218 64.81 -50.08 -17.70
N ALA A 219 65.23 -49.76 -16.48
CA ALA A 219 66.63 -49.61 -16.05
C ALA A 219 66.85 -50.59 -14.89
#